data_AF-A0A117IC23-F1
#
_entry.id   AF-A0A117IC23-F1
#
_cell.length_a   1.000
_cell.length_b   1.000
_cell.length_c   1.000
_cell.angle_alpha   90.00
_cell.angle_beta   90.00
_cell.angle_gamma   90.00
#
_symmetry.space_group_name_H-M   'P 1'
#
loop_
_entity.id
_entity.type
_entity.pdbx_description
1 polymer ?
#
loop_
_entity_poly.entity_id
_entity_poly.type
_entity_poly.pdbx_seq_one_letter_code
_entity_poly.pdbx_strand_id
1 'polypeptide(L)'
;MSELPEGWGRTLHAPWTPEQVAVINRFQREAHIHPFTCGKCTPHSTLIATADGWMCPNNCGYAQDWVPAYMTDPVMLDRMTLKLPWPT
;
A
#
# COMPACT_ATOMS: atom_id res chain seq x y z
N MET A 1 22.86 -12.02 10.96
CA MET A 1 21.51 -11.46 11.16
C MET A 1 21.18 -10.77 9.86
N SER A 2 20.31 -11.37 9.04
CA SER A 2 19.93 -10.81 7.75
C SER A 2 19.14 -9.52 8.00
N GLU A 3 19.76 -8.39 7.68
CA GLU A 3 19.09 -7.10 7.73
C GLU A 3 17.98 -7.12 6.68
N LEU A 4 16.73 -6.97 7.13
CA LEU A 4 15.63 -6.81 6.19
C LEU A 4 15.90 -5.53 5.37
N PRO A 5 15.57 -5.51 4.07
CA PRO A 5 15.71 -4.30 3.26
C PRO A 5 15.05 -3.12 3.96
N GLU A 6 15.67 -1.94 3.90
CA GLU A 6 15.10 -0.72 4.49
C GLU A 6 13.63 -0.57 4.09
N GLY A 7 12.72 -0.58 5.09
CA GLY A 7 11.27 -0.45 4.89
C GLY A 7 10.44 -1.71 5.16
N TRP A 8 11.03 -2.90 5.24
CA TRP A 8 10.32 -4.11 5.70
C TRP A 8 9.99 -4.01 7.20
N GLY A 9 8.72 -4.14 7.56
CA GLY A 9 8.23 -4.00 8.95
C GLY A 9 8.04 -2.57 9.44
N ARG A 10 8.33 -1.56 8.61
CA ARG A 10 8.09 -0.14 8.94
C ARG A 10 6.73 0.30 8.41
N THR A 11 6.00 1.10 9.19
CA THR A 11 4.71 1.67 8.80
C THR A 11 4.89 3.16 8.48
N LEU A 12 4.29 3.63 7.38
CA LEU A 12 4.25 5.03 6.98
C LEU A 12 2.83 5.57 7.18
N HIS A 13 2.72 6.76 7.79
CA HIS A 13 1.44 7.47 7.94
C HIS A 13 1.30 8.59 6.89
N ALA A 14 0.07 8.90 6.50
CA ALA A 14 -0.26 10.06 5.69
C ALA A 14 0.19 11.38 6.39
N PRO A 15 0.50 12.46 5.65
CA PRO A 15 0.22 12.65 4.24
C PRO A 15 1.19 11.91 3.31
N TRP A 16 0.64 11.34 2.23
CA TRP A 16 1.44 10.70 1.19
C TRP A 16 1.60 11.60 -0.02
N THR A 17 2.77 11.56 -0.66
CA THR A 17 3.00 12.30 -1.91
C THR A 17 2.16 11.71 -3.06
N PRO A 18 1.90 12.48 -4.13
CA PRO A 18 1.20 11.95 -5.31
C PRO A 18 1.86 10.70 -5.90
N GLU A 19 3.19 10.62 -5.87
CA GLU A 19 3.97 9.47 -6.34
C GLU A 19 3.73 8.25 -5.43
N GLN A 20 3.76 8.44 -4.11
CA GLN A 20 3.45 7.38 -3.15
C GLN A 20 2.02 6.87 -3.35
N VAL A 21 1.04 7.77 -3.53
CA VAL A 21 -0.36 7.40 -3.82
C VAL A 21 -0.48 6.54 -5.08
N ALA A 22 0.25 6.90 -6.15
CA ALA A 22 0.25 6.13 -7.39
C ALA A 22 0.86 4.73 -7.20
N VAL A 23 1.98 4.64 -6.49
CA VAL A 23 2.68 3.37 -6.17
C VAL A 23 1.81 2.47 -5.29
N ILE A 24 1.24 3.00 -4.20
CA ILE A 24 0.35 2.26 -3.29
C ILE A 24 -0.86 1.70 -4.05
N ASN A 25 -1.53 2.52 -4.86
CA ASN A 25 -2.68 2.08 -5.63
C ASN A 25 -2.32 1.04 -6.70
N ARG A 26 -1.10 1.09 -7.27
CA ARG A 26 -0.61 0.06 -8.21
C ARG A 26 -0.30 -1.25 -7.49
N PHE A 27 0.32 -1.21 -6.31
CA PHE A 27 0.56 -2.41 -5.49
C PHE A 27 -0.71 -3.23 -5.23
N GLN A 28 -1.83 -2.58 -4.89
CA GLN A 28 -3.09 -3.29 -4.62
C GLN A 28 -3.70 -3.99 -5.85
N ARG A 29 -3.26 -3.64 -7.06
CA ARG A 29 -3.73 -4.25 -8.31
C ARG A 29 -2.91 -5.48 -8.70
N GLU A 30 -1.79 -5.72 -8.02
CA GLU A 30 -0.95 -6.89 -8.26
C GLU A 30 -1.66 -8.15 -7.71
N ALA A 31 -1.75 -9.19 -8.54
CA ALA A 31 -2.59 -10.37 -8.25
C ALA A 31 -2.19 -11.16 -6.99
N HIS A 32 -0.99 -10.95 -6.46
CA HIS A 32 -0.45 -11.65 -5.30
C HIS A 32 -0.47 -10.81 -4.02
N ILE A 33 -1.01 -9.58 -4.08
CA ILE A 33 -1.15 -8.68 -2.94
C ILE A 33 -2.59 -8.72 -2.45
N HIS A 34 -2.78 -8.94 -1.16
CA HIS A 34 -4.09 -8.73 -0.53
C HIS A 34 -4.36 -7.23 -0.43
N PRO A 35 -5.45 -6.73 -1.04
CA PRO A 35 -5.76 -5.31 -0.99
C PRO A 35 -6.23 -4.88 0.41
N PHE A 36 -6.05 -3.61 0.73
CA PHE A 36 -6.71 -2.99 1.86
C PHE A 36 -8.20 -2.87 1.56
N THR A 37 -9.03 -3.25 2.52
CA THR A 37 -10.49 -3.28 2.35
C THR A 37 -11.18 -2.51 3.47
N CYS A 38 -12.33 -1.94 3.14
CA CYS A 38 -13.15 -1.17 4.08
C CYS A 38 -13.73 -2.07 5.16
N GLY A 39 -13.50 -1.73 6.43
CA GLY A 39 -14.07 -2.45 7.58
C GLY A 39 -15.51 -2.07 7.96
N LYS A 40 -16.15 -1.13 7.23
CA LYS A 40 -17.54 -0.68 7.50
C LYS A 40 -18.56 -1.14 6.46
N CYS A 41 -18.19 -1.22 5.18
CA CYS A 41 -19.12 -1.55 4.10
C CYS A 41 -19.29 -3.06 3.96
N THR A 42 -20.50 -3.52 3.62
CA THR A 42 -20.76 -4.90 3.19
C THR A 42 -21.38 -4.88 1.79
N PRO A 43 -20.75 -5.52 0.77
CA PRO A 43 -19.47 -6.21 0.83
C PRO A 43 -18.29 -5.23 1.05
N HIS A 44 -17.19 -5.75 1.60
CA HIS A 44 -15.99 -4.97 1.86
C HIS A 44 -15.40 -4.48 0.53
N SER A 45 -15.46 -3.18 0.28
CA SER A 45 -14.86 -2.57 -0.91
C SER A 45 -13.36 -2.33 -0.71
N THR A 46 -12.56 -2.50 -1.75
CA THR A 46 -11.15 -2.11 -1.75
C THR A 46 -11.01 -0.61 -1.50
N LEU A 47 -10.09 -0.24 -0.60
CA LEU A 47 -9.79 1.15 -0.29
C LEU A 47 -8.96 1.79 -1.40
N ILE A 48 -9.14 3.09 -1.60
CA ILE A 48 -8.38 3.89 -2.55
C ILE A 48 -7.40 4.74 -1.74
N ALA A 49 -6.11 4.64 -2.05
CA ALA A 49 -5.11 5.51 -1.41
C ALA A 49 -5.24 6.93 -1.96
N THR A 50 -5.15 7.92 -1.07
CA THR A 50 -5.15 9.35 -1.36
C THR A 50 -4.09 10.05 -0.51
N ALA A 51 -3.87 11.35 -0.73
CA ALA A 51 -2.89 12.10 0.06
C ALA A 51 -3.20 12.06 1.57
N ASP A 52 -4.47 12.00 1.95
CA ASP A 52 -4.93 11.99 3.36
C ASP A 52 -5.08 10.57 3.94
N GLY A 53 -4.61 9.55 3.22
CA GLY A 53 -4.71 8.14 3.63
C GLY A 53 -5.70 7.34 2.78
N TRP A 54 -6.18 6.23 3.35
CA TRP A 54 -7.12 5.33 2.70
C TRP A 54 -8.55 5.83 2.79
N MET A 55 -9.22 5.90 1.64
CA MET A 55 -10.64 6.24 1.55
C MET A 55 -11.47 5.10 0.99
N CYS A 56 -12.65 4.90 1.57
CA CYS A 56 -13.63 3.97 1.02
C CYS A 56 -14.36 4.60 -0.18
N PRO A 57 -14.46 3.92 -1.34
CA PRO A 57 -15.15 4.45 -2.52
C PRO A 57 -16.65 4.70 -2.29
N ASN A 58 -17.27 4.04 -1.30
CA ASN A 58 -18.68 4.22 -0.97
C ASN A 58 -18.92 5.40 -0.01
N ASN A 59 -17.88 6.17 0.33
CA ASN A 59 -17.96 7.35 1.19
C ASN A 59 -18.59 7.11 2.58
N CYS A 60 -18.38 5.92 3.16
CA CYS A 60 -18.95 5.52 4.46
C CYS A 60 -18.23 6.11 5.69
N GLY A 61 -17.26 7.01 5.48
CA GLY A 61 -16.44 7.59 6.55
C GLY A 61 -15.53 6.57 7.26
N TYR A 62 -15.18 5.45 6.64
CA TYR A 62 -14.03 4.65 7.06
C TYR A 62 -12.75 5.33 6.56
N ALA A 63 -11.81 5.55 7.48
CA ALA A 63 -10.50 6.12 7.17
C ALA A 63 -9.44 5.37 7.98
N GLN A 64 -8.27 5.20 7.37
CA GLN A 64 -7.05 4.75 8.02
C GLN A 64 -5.88 5.45 7.30
N ASP A 65 -4.85 5.83 8.02
CA ASP A 65 -3.80 6.71 7.54
C ASP A 65 -2.46 5.99 7.33
N TRP A 66 -2.41 4.68 7.56
CA TRP A 66 -1.17 3.92 7.58
C TRP A 66 -1.04 2.92 6.43
N VAL A 67 0.20 2.67 6.01
CA VAL A 67 0.56 1.65 5.01
C VAL A 67 1.96 1.09 5.31
N PRO A 68 2.24 -0.20 5.02
CA PRO A 68 3.62 -0.70 5.05
C PRO A 68 4.52 0.12 4.14
N ALA A 69 5.67 0.58 4.63
CA ALA A 69 6.51 1.55 3.94
C ALA A 69 6.98 1.07 2.56
N TYR A 70 7.23 -0.24 2.40
CA TYR A 70 7.62 -0.83 1.11
C TYR A 70 6.57 -0.64 0.02
N MET A 71 5.28 -0.48 0.36
CA MET A 71 4.22 -0.21 -0.61
C MET A 71 4.24 1.22 -1.16
N THR A 72 5.15 2.06 -0.68
CA THR A 72 5.35 3.44 -1.16
C THR A 72 6.57 3.59 -2.05
N ASP A 73 7.38 2.53 -2.18
CA ASP A 73 8.63 2.53 -2.92
C ASP A 73 8.44 1.89 -4.32
N PRO A 74 8.65 2.65 -5.42
CA PRO A 74 8.54 2.11 -6.77
C PRO A 74 9.58 1.01 -7.07
N VAL A 75 10.75 1.03 -6.43
CA VAL A 75 11.76 -0.03 -6.60
C VAL A 75 11.25 -1.35 -6.05
N MET A 76 10.59 -1.31 -4.88
CA MET A 76 9.97 -2.52 -4.31
C MET A 76 8.83 -3.04 -5.18
N LEU A 77 8.03 -2.14 -5.76
CA LEU A 77 6.95 -2.52 -6.66
C LEU A 77 7.48 -3.29 -7.86
N ASP A 78 8.45 -2.71 -8.57
CA ASP A 78 9.00 -3.35 -9.76
C ASP A 78 9.69 -4.68 -9.42
N ARG A 79 10.36 -4.80 -8.27
CA ARG A 79 10.94 -6.08 -7.83
C ARG A 79 9.90 -7.15 -7.54
N MET A 80 8.80 -6.79 -6.88
CA MET A 80 7.69 -7.73 -6.62
C MET A 80 7.00 -8.14 -7.91
N THR A 81 6.68 -7.19 -8.79
CA THR A 81 6.03 -7.45 -10.08
C THR A 81 6.91 -8.31 -11.00
N LEU A 82 8.22 -8.04 -11.06
CA LEU A 82 9.18 -8.74 -11.92
C LEU A 82 9.76 -10.01 -11.29
N LYS A 83 9.35 -10.37 -10.06
CA LYS A 83 9.87 -11.51 -9.28
C LYS A 83 11.41 -11.50 -9.22
N LEU A 84 12.00 -10.32 -9.08
CA LEU A 84 13.45 -10.19 -9.02
C LEU A 84 13.99 -10.73 -7.69
N PRO A 85 15.21 -11.29 -7.68
CA PRO A 85 15.83 -11.73 -6.44
C PRO A 85 15.99 -10.57 -5.45
N TRP A 86 15.96 -10.90 -4.16
CA TRP A 86 16.15 -9.94 -3.08
C TRP A 86 17.52 -9.24 -3.18
N PRO A 87 17.62 -7.96 -2.78
CA PRO A 87 18.93 -7.34 -2.65
C PRO A 87 19.69 -8.05 -1.53
N THR A 88 20.92 -8.46 -1.83
CA THR A 88 21.89 -8.99 -0.86
C THR A 88 22.47 -7.88 -0.01
#